data_AF-A0A3P6AKH1-F1
#
_entry.id   AF-A0A3P6AKH1-F1
#
_cell.length_a   1.000
_cell.length_b   1.000
_cell.length_c   1.000
_cell.angle_alpha   90.00
_cell.angle_beta   90.00
_cell.angle_gamma   90.00
#
_symmetry.space_group_name_H-M   'P 1'
#
loop_
_entity.id
_entity.type
_entity.pdbx_description
1 polymer ?
#
loop_
_entity_poly.entity_id
_entity_poly.type
_entity_poly.pdbx_seq_one_letter_code
_entity_poly.pdbx_strand_id
1 'polypeptide(L)'
;MTPYLHLANKLAEKGNRITFLLPKKAQKLLEHLSLFPQYIVFHPLTIPHLDGLPPGAQTASDITVSLGKFLTQAMDLTRDQVFFVSSCGICVFNSLFTCPQC
;
A
#
# COMPACT_ATOMS: atom_id res chain seq x y z
N MET A 1 -7.35 -1.02 5.69
CA MET A 1 -7.04 -0.01 4.65
C MET A 1 -8.15 1.02 4.49
N THR A 2 -9.43 0.62 4.49
CA THR A 2 -10.60 1.52 4.44
C THR A 2 -10.56 2.77 5.36
N PRO A 3 -10.18 2.69 6.65
CA PRO A 3 -10.13 3.90 7.50
C PRO A 3 -9.11 4.93 7.01
N TYR A 4 -7.98 4.51 6.42
CA TYR A 4 -7.00 5.44 5.84
C TYR A 4 -7.55 6.16 4.61
N LEU A 5 -8.40 5.50 3.83
CA LEU A 5 -9.05 6.14 2.69
C LEU A 5 -10.11 7.15 3.13
N HIS A 6 -10.90 6.86 4.17
CA HIS A 6 -11.81 7.85 4.75
C HIS A 6 -11.07 9.09 5.27
N LEU A 7 -9.91 8.89 5.92
CA LEU A 7 -9.05 9.98 6.31
C LEU A 7 -8.51 10.75 5.10
N ALA A 8 -8.05 10.07 4.06
CA ALA A 8 -7.59 10.71 2.83
C ALA A 8 -8.71 11.51 2.15
N ASN A 9 -9.95 11.02 2.12
CA ASN A 9 -11.09 11.79 1.63
C ASN A 9 -11.27 13.10 2.42
N LYS A 10 -11.11 13.08 3.75
CA LYS A 10 -11.17 14.28 4.59
C LYS A 10 -10.00 15.24 4.39
N LEU A 11 -8.82 14.72 4.06
CA LEU A 11 -7.65 15.56 3.74
C LEU A 11 -7.78 16.16 2.33
N ALA A 12 -8.28 15.39 1.37
CA ALA A 12 -8.55 15.81 0.00
C ALA A 12 -9.65 16.87 -0.08
N GLU A 13 -10.68 16.77 0.77
CA GLU A 13 -11.71 17.81 0.95
C GLU A 13 -11.08 19.18 1.30
N LYS A 14 -9.93 19.18 2.01
CA LYS A 14 -9.17 20.38 2.35
C LYS A 14 -8.12 20.78 1.30
N GLY A 15 -8.13 20.16 0.13
CA GLY A 15 -7.20 20.44 -0.97
C GLY A 15 -5.83 19.75 -0.85
N ASN A 16 -5.65 18.80 0.08
CA ASN A 16 -4.41 18.04 0.17
C ASN A 16 -4.39 16.95 -0.90
N ARG A 17 -3.25 16.75 -1.55
CA ARG A 17 -3.03 15.63 -2.46
C ARG A 17 -2.46 14.44 -1.70
N ILE A 18 -3.07 13.28 -1.87
CA ILE A 18 -2.70 12.03 -1.20
C ILE A 18 -2.33 11.01 -2.27
N THR A 19 -1.22 10.32 -2.07
CA THR A 19 -0.82 9.19 -2.92
C THR A 19 -0.80 7.93 -2.08
N PHE A 20 -1.55 6.92 -2.52
CA PHE A 20 -1.57 5.60 -1.91
C PHE A 20 -0.66 4.66 -2.68
N LEU A 21 0.36 4.14 -2.00
CA LEU A 21 1.22 3.06 -2.51
C LEU A 21 0.62 1.73 -2.05
N LEU A 22 0.02 0.96 -2.96
CA LEU A 22 -0.69 -0.25 -2.58
C LEU A 22 -0.72 -1.33 -3.66
N PRO A 23 -0.83 -2.61 -3.29
CA PRO A 23 -0.94 -3.68 -4.28
C PRO A 23 -2.16 -3.52 -5.19
N LYS A 24 -2.06 -4.01 -6.44
CA LYS A 24 -3.15 -3.95 -7.43
C LYS A 24 -4.49 -4.49 -6.92
N LYS A 25 -4.46 -5.56 -6.11
CA LYS A 25 -5.67 -6.13 -5.52
C LYS A 25 -6.34 -5.16 -4.54
N ALA A 26 -5.55 -4.50 -3.70
CA ALA A 26 -6.05 -3.50 -2.75
C ALA A 26 -6.60 -2.26 -3.46
N GLN A 27 -5.99 -1.85 -4.58
CA GLN A 27 -6.46 -0.71 -5.37
C GLN A 27 -7.90 -0.90 -5.82
N LYS A 28 -8.20 -2.06 -6.45
CA LYS A 28 -9.55 -2.36 -6.93
C LYS A 28 -10.61 -2.33 -5.82
N LEU A 29 -10.23 -2.72 -4.61
CA LEU A 29 -11.12 -2.71 -3.44
C LEU A 29 -11.34 -1.31 -2.85
N LEU A 30 -10.48 -0.33 -3.17
CA LEU A 30 -10.50 0.99 -2.55
C LEU A 30 -10.87 2.11 -3.53
N GLU A 31 -10.66 1.89 -4.82
CA GLU A 31 -10.90 2.89 -5.86
C GLU A 31 -12.34 3.40 -5.87
N HIS A 32 -13.32 2.52 -5.67
CA HIS A 32 -14.74 2.89 -5.61
C HIS A 32 -15.13 3.72 -4.37
N LEU A 33 -14.28 3.76 -3.35
CA LEU A 33 -14.48 4.53 -2.11
C LEU A 33 -13.74 5.88 -2.15
N SER A 34 -13.00 6.17 -3.22
CA SER A 34 -12.33 7.45 -3.42
C SER A 34 -13.33 8.49 -3.90
N LEU A 35 -13.52 9.57 -3.13
CA LEU A 35 -14.45 10.65 -3.47
C LEU A 35 -13.79 11.78 -4.28
N PHE A 36 -12.45 11.82 -4.29
CA PHE A 36 -11.67 12.91 -4.87
C PHE A 36 -10.58 12.36 -5.79
N PRO A 37 -10.91 11.84 -6.99
CA PRO A 37 -9.93 11.21 -7.90
C PRO A 37 -8.83 12.18 -8.37
N GLN A 38 -9.07 13.49 -8.35
CA GLN A 38 -8.06 14.50 -8.68
C GLN A 38 -7.03 14.73 -7.56
N TYR A 39 -7.39 14.44 -6.31
CA TYR A 39 -6.52 14.64 -5.14
C TYR A 39 -5.99 13.32 -4.57
N ILE A 40 -6.67 12.20 -4.80
CA ILE A 40 -6.29 10.88 -4.31
C ILE A 40 -5.79 10.04 -5.47
N VAL A 41 -4.49 9.76 -5.49
CA VAL A 41 -3.82 8.99 -6.54
C VAL A 41 -3.45 7.62 -6.00
N PHE A 42 -3.80 6.56 -6.72
CA PHE A 42 -3.35 5.21 -6.40
C PHE A 42 -2.15 4.84 -7.28
N HIS A 43 -1.04 4.48 -6.64
CA HIS A 43 0.15 3.98 -7.29
C HIS A 43 0.29 2.47 -7.01
N PRO A 44 0.05 1.61 -8.01
CA PRO A 44 0.06 0.17 -7.81
C PRO A 44 1.48 -0.34 -7.57
N LEU A 45 1.69 -1.01 -6.44
CA LEU A 45 2.89 -1.79 -6.17
C LEU A 45 2.74 -3.21 -6.73
N THR A 46 3.82 -3.72 -7.31
CA THR A 46 3.91 -5.12 -7.72
C THR A 46 4.58 -5.90 -6.60
N ILE A 47 3.80 -6.74 -5.91
CA ILE A 47 4.33 -7.60 -4.84
C ILE A 47 5.00 -8.81 -5.50
N PRO A 48 6.31 -9.02 -5.30
CA PRO A 48 6.99 -10.18 -5.83
C PRO A 48 6.45 -11.45 -5.18
N HIS A 49 6.43 -12.54 -5.94
CA HIS A 49 6.14 -13.84 -5.37
C HIS A 49 7.29 -14.27 -4.47
N LEU A 50 6.97 -14.82 -3.31
CA LEU A 50 7.94 -15.30 -2.34
C LEU A 50 7.53 -16.72 -1.92
N ASP A 51 8.50 -17.63 -1.90
CA ASP A 51 8.30 -19.02 -1.55
C ASP A 51 7.72 -19.14 -0.12
N GLY A 52 6.57 -19.77 0.00
CA GLY A 52 5.81 -19.87 1.25
C GLY A 52 4.55 -19.00 1.30
N LEU A 53 4.34 -18.11 0.32
CA LEU A 53 3.05 -17.44 0.11
C LEU A 53 2.17 -18.18 -0.90
N PRO A 54 0.84 -18.20 -0.69
CA PRO A 54 -0.10 -18.67 -1.71
C PRO A 54 0.06 -17.90 -3.02
N PRO A 55 -0.15 -18.54 -4.19
CA PRO A 55 -0.14 -17.86 -5.47
C PRO A 55 -1.11 -16.68 -5.50
N GLY A 56 -0.61 -15.49 -5.87
CA GLY A 56 -1.42 -14.27 -5.96
C GLY A 56 -1.75 -13.59 -4.62
N ALA A 57 -1.17 -14.04 -3.50
CA ALA A 57 -1.27 -13.34 -2.23
C ALA A 57 -0.58 -11.97 -2.33
N GLN A 58 -1.33 -10.91 -2.04
CA GLN A 58 -0.83 -9.52 -2.08
C GLN A 58 -1.13 -8.76 -0.79
N THR A 59 -2.08 -9.25 0.02
CA THR A 59 -2.59 -8.56 1.19
C THR A 59 -2.68 -9.52 2.37
N ALA A 60 -2.71 -8.97 3.59
CA ALA A 60 -2.85 -9.77 4.81
C ALA A 60 -4.19 -10.55 4.86
N SER A 61 -5.20 -10.13 4.08
CA SER A 61 -6.47 -10.83 3.92
C SER A 61 -6.36 -12.11 3.07
N ASP A 62 -5.27 -12.27 2.32
CA ASP A 62 -5.03 -13.44 1.47
C ASP A 62 -4.36 -14.61 2.23
N ILE A 63 -3.94 -14.38 3.47
CA ILE A 63 -3.09 -15.30 4.23
C ILE A 63 -3.56 -15.47 5.67
N THR A 64 -3.12 -16.56 6.29
CA THR A 64 -3.21 -16.74 7.74
C THR A 64 -2.12 -15.94 8.46
N VAL A 65 -2.36 -15.62 9.74
CA VAL A 65 -1.44 -14.82 10.57
C VAL A 65 -0.03 -15.42 10.61
N SER A 66 0.10 -16.75 10.57
CA SER A 66 1.39 -17.45 10.58
C SER A 66 2.26 -17.17 9.34
N LEU A 67 1.65 -16.81 8.21
CA LEU A 67 2.33 -16.46 6.97
C LEU A 67 2.66 -14.96 6.88
N GLY A 68 2.29 -14.17 7.90
CA GLY A 68 2.50 -12.72 7.92
C GLY A 68 3.96 -12.33 7.66
N LYS A 69 4.92 -13.09 8.21
CA LYS A 69 6.36 -12.86 8.01
C LYS A 69 6.77 -12.91 6.53
N PHE A 70 6.21 -13.82 5.75
CA PHE A 70 6.54 -13.97 4.33
C PHE A 70 5.95 -12.82 3.52
N LEU A 71 4.74 -12.36 3.88
CA LEU A 71 4.15 -11.18 3.27
C LEU A 71 4.97 -9.92 3.61
N THR A 72 5.41 -9.74 4.85
CA THR A 72 6.29 -8.63 5.23
C THR A 72 7.60 -8.64 4.43
N GLN A 73 8.22 -9.82 4.25
CA GLN A 73 9.41 -9.94 3.40
C GLN A 73 9.13 -9.58 1.94
N ALA A 74 8.03 -10.08 1.37
CA ALA A 74 7.64 -9.74 0.00
C ALA A 74 7.38 -8.23 -0.18
N MET A 75 6.79 -7.58 0.83
CA MET A 75 6.58 -6.13 0.84
C MET A 75 7.91 -5.37 0.94
N ASP A 76 8.87 -5.82 1.75
CA ASP A 76 10.18 -5.15 1.88
C ASP A 76 10.99 -5.19 0.57
N LEU A 77 10.82 -6.25 -0.23
CA LEU A 77 11.38 -6.32 -1.59
C LEU A 77 10.79 -5.29 -2.57
N THR A 78 9.69 -4.60 -2.21
CA THR A 78 9.13 -3.50 -3.01
C THR A 78 9.72 -2.12 -2.68
N ARG A 79 10.72 -2.07 -1.79
CA ARG A 79 11.44 -0.87 -1.38
C ARG A 79 11.89 0.00 -2.54
N ASP A 80 12.43 -0.58 -3.61
CA ASP A 80 12.90 0.18 -4.78
C ASP A 80 11.75 0.91 -5.49
N GLN A 81 10.58 0.27 -5.55
CA GLN A 81 9.37 0.89 -6.10
C GLN A 81 8.91 2.06 -5.22
N VAL A 82 9.05 1.94 -3.90
CA VAL A 82 8.72 3.02 -2.96
C VAL A 82 9.72 4.17 -3.06
N PHE A 83 11.03 3.90 -3.16
CA PHE A 83 12.05 4.94 -3.31
C PHE A 83 11.87 5.76 -4.59
N PHE A 84 11.51 5.09 -5.69
CA PHE A 84 11.21 5.77 -6.94
C PHE A 84 10.08 6.81 -6.79
N VAL A 85 9.06 6.51 -5.98
CA VAL A 85 7.91 7.40 -5.75
C VAL A 85 8.18 8.44 -4.65
N SER A 86 8.95 8.07 -3.62
CA SER A 86 9.24 8.91 -2.45
C SER A 86 10.12 10.12 -2.77
N SER A 87 10.84 10.11 -3.91
CA SER A 87 11.58 11.27 -4.40
C SER A 87 10.70 12.52 -4.63
N CYS A 88 9.37 12.42 -4.51
CA CYS A 88 8.43 13.50 -4.78
C CYS A 88 7.42 13.84 -3.64
N GLY A 89 7.48 13.26 -2.42
CA GLY A 89 6.55 13.67 -1.34
C GLY A 89 6.52 12.84 -0.04
N ILE A 90 5.70 13.28 0.93
CA ILE A 90 5.51 12.69 2.27
C ILE A 90 4.88 11.28 2.16
N CYS A 91 5.57 10.26 2.67
CA CYS A 91 5.09 8.87 2.68
C CYS A 91 4.59 8.46 4.08
N VAL A 92 3.37 7.92 4.16
CA VAL A 92 2.85 7.26 5.37
C VAL A 92 3.01 5.75 5.20
N PHE A 93 3.97 5.17 5.92
CA PHE A 93 4.23 3.73 5.90
C PHE A 93 3.26 2.98 6.83
N ASN A 94 2.75 1.84 6.37
CA ASN A 94 1.97 0.92 7.20
C ASN A 94 2.92 -0.07 7.92
N SER A 95 2.46 -0.69 9.01
CA SER A 95 3.16 -1.70 9.82
C SER A 95 3.73 -2.91 9.07
N LEU A 96 3.40 -3.09 7.79
CA LEU A 96 3.94 -4.16 6.94
C LEU A 96 5.28 -3.79 6.28
N PHE A 97 5.73 -2.55 6.36
CA PHE A 97 7.07 -2.15 5.91
C PHE A 97 7.99 -2.03 7.12
N THR A 98 8.98 -2.91 7.22
CA THR A 98 10.08 -2.79 8.18
C THR A 98 11.23 -2.01 7.55
N CYS A 99 11.59 -0.86 8.13
CA CYS A 99 12.80 -0.14 7.76
C CYS A 99 13.99 -0.71 8.58
N PRO A 100 15.02 -1.31 7.96
CA PRO A 100 16.21 -1.84 8.65
C PRO A 100 17.23 -0.75 9.01
N GLN A 101 16.94 0.53 8.76
CA GLN A 101 17.78 1.67 9.16
C GLN A 101 17.18 2.51 10.30
N CYS A 102 16.19 1.97 11.03
CA CYS A 102 15.72 2.53 12.30
C CYS A 102 15.93 1.51 13.42
#